data_AF-A0A2H0TZN6-F1
#
_entry.id   AF-A0A2H0TZN6-F1
#
_cell.length_a   1.000
_cell.length_b   1.000
_cell.length_c   1.000
_cell.angle_alpha   90.00
_cell.angle_beta   90.00
_cell.angle_gamma   90.00
#
_symmetry.space_group_name_H-M   'P 1'
#
loop_
_entity.id
_entity.type
_entity.pdbx_description
1 polymer ?
#
loop_
_entity_poly.entity_id
_entity_poly.type
_entity_poly.pdbx_seq_one_letter_code
_entity_poly.pdbx_strand_id
1 'polypeptide(L)'
;MKKLIVPVSILIILALFVASYFLFLSPSPVTAPKEIPENYKQTNISENKQNTEISFVGTWQGLNNSGNLSSDLTITQNDNNTLQFELNAYYGDHFGNLSGIALINGNTATYTTNDGVIFKFILDTIKNQINLDTTDYTYQTGANVRYDDIYVKVLE
;
A
#
# COMPACT_ATOMS: atom_id res chain seq x y z
N MET A 1 -2.84 -60.44 -20.39
CA MET A 1 -1.87 -59.90 -19.40
C MET A 1 -1.90 -58.38 -19.44
N LYS A 2 -1.98 -57.77 -18.25
CA LYS A 2 -1.73 -56.34 -17.91
C LYS A 2 -2.67 -55.31 -18.56
N LYS A 3 -3.49 -54.67 -17.72
CA LYS A 3 -3.48 -53.22 -17.43
C LYS A 3 -4.81 -52.82 -16.77
N LEU A 4 -4.88 -52.89 -15.44
CA LEU A 4 -5.91 -52.16 -14.69
C LEU A 4 -5.41 -51.87 -13.26
N ILE A 5 -4.27 -51.17 -13.15
CA ILE A 5 -3.75 -50.70 -11.86
C ILE A 5 -3.13 -49.32 -12.10
N VAL A 6 -3.95 -48.31 -12.38
CA VAL A 6 -3.46 -46.91 -12.43
C VAL A 6 -4.44 -45.86 -11.83
N PRO A 7 -5.78 -45.99 -11.76
CA PRO A 7 -6.58 -44.85 -11.29
C PRO A 7 -6.66 -44.75 -9.75
N VAL A 8 -6.38 -45.83 -9.00
CA VAL A 8 -6.57 -45.83 -7.53
C VAL A 8 -5.42 -45.11 -6.79
N SER A 9 -4.21 -45.09 -7.38
CA SER A 9 -3.04 -44.49 -6.74
C SER A 9 -3.06 -42.96 -6.71
N ILE A 10 -3.75 -42.31 -7.65
CA ILE A 10 -3.83 -40.84 -7.73
C ILE A 10 -4.81 -40.28 -6.69
N LEU A 11 -5.90 -40.99 -6.42
CA LEU A 11 -6.90 -40.57 -5.42
C LEU A 11 -6.37 -40.63 -3.98
N ILE A 12 -5.47 -41.59 -3.67
CA ILE A 12 -4.87 -41.73 -2.34
C ILE A 12 -3.85 -40.62 -2.05
N ILE A 13 -3.10 -40.18 -3.07
CA ILE A 13 -2.13 -39.08 -2.92
C ILE A 13 -2.84 -37.74 -2.71
N LEU A 14 -3.98 -37.51 -3.39
CA LEU A 14 -4.77 -36.29 -3.20
C LEU A 14 -5.42 -36.21 -1.81
N ALA A 15 -5.86 -37.35 -1.25
CA ALA A 15 -6.43 -37.42 0.10
C ALA A 15 -5.40 -37.13 1.21
N LEU A 16 -4.13 -37.49 1.00
CA LEU A 16 -3.05 -37.23 1.96
C LEU A 16 -2.65 -35.74 2.02
N PHE A 17 -2.78 -35.00 0.92
CA PHE A 17 -2.49 -33.55 0.91
C PHE A 17 -3.57 -32.71 1.62
N VAL A 18 -4.83 -33.14 1.61
CA VAL A 18 -5.91 -32.43 2.31
C VAL A 18 -5.82 -32.64 3.83
N ALA A 19 -5.37 -33.81 4.28
CA ALA A 19 -5.19 -34.09 5.71
C ALA A 19 -4.04 -33.29 6.36
N SER A 20 -2.99 -32.93 5.60
CA SER A 20 -1.90 -32.10 6.12
C SER A 20 -2.25 -30.62 6.28
N TYR A 21 -3.28 -30.12 5.57
CA TYR A 21 -3.70 -28.72 5.69
C TYR A 21 -4.39 -28.42 7.04
N PHE A 22 -5.00 -29.43 7.68
CA PHE A 22 -5.70 -29.24 8.97
C PHE A 22 -4.81 -29.41 10.20
N LEU A 23 -3.59 -29.94 10.07
CA LEU A 23 -2.66 -30.05 11.20
C LEU A 23 -1.84 -28.76 11.45
N PHE A 24 -1.83 -27.82 10.50
CA PHE A 24 -1.12 -26.54 10.62
C PHE A 24 -2.01 -25.34 11.01
N LEU A 25 -3.32 -25.55 11.19
CA LEU A 25 -4.27 -24.57 11.72
C LEU A 25 -4.70 -24.90 13.15
N SER A 26 -3.75 -25.32 13.99
CA SER A 26 -4.00 -25.30 15.43
C SER A 26 -4.01 -23.83 15.87
N PRO A 27 -5.12 -23.27 16.35
CA PRO A 27 -5.06 -21.98 17.02
C PRO A 27 -4.13 -22.15 18.22
N SER A 28 -3.12 -21.27 18.33
CA SER A 28 -2.32 -21.17 19.55
C SER A 28 -3.29 -21.08 20.74
N PRO A 29 -3.10 -21.87 21.81
CA PRO A 29 -3.94 -21.72 22.99
C PRO A 29 -3.79 -20.28 23.47
N VAL A 30 -4.89 -19.52 23.44
CA VAL A 30 -4.98 -18.25 24.15
C VAL A 30 -4.85 -18.61 25.62
N THR A 31 -3.65 -18.47 26.16
CA THR A 31 -3.43 -18.52 27.59
C THR A 31 -4.31 -17.45 28.20
N ALA A 32 -5.31 -17.88 28.98
CA ALA A 32 -6.12 -16.99 29.80
C ALA A 32 -5.18 -16.05 30.57
N PRO A 33 -5.42 -14.73 30.56
CA PRO A 33 -4.65 -13.81 31.38
C PRO A 33 -4.74 -14.24 32.85
N LYS A 34 -3.59 -14.63 33.39
CA LYS A 34 -3.41 -14.91 34.81
C LYS A 34 -3.69 -13.61 35.57
N GLU A 35 -4.67 -13.62 36.47
CA GLU A 35 -4.90 -12.54 37.42
C GLU A 35 -3.60 -12.21 38.16
N ILE A 36 -3.18 -10.94 38.09
CA ILE A 36 -2.09 -10.36 38.89
C ILE A 36 -2.70 -9.14 39.61
N PRO A 37 -2.38 -8.95 40.90
CA PRO A 37 -3.27 -8.33 41.87
C PRO A 37 -3.38 -6.81 41.72
N GLU A 38 -4.52 -6.29 42.19
CA GLU A 38 -4.71 -4.88 42.53
C GLU A 38 -3.53 -4.36 43.36
N ASN A 39 -2.79 -3.39 42.81
CA ASN A 39 -2.29 -2.20 43.50
C ASN A 39 -1.08 -1.63 42.76
N TYR A 40 -1.30 -0.82 41.73
CA TYR A 40 -0.56 0.43 41.57
C TYR A 40 -1.50 1.50 41.03
N LYS A 41 -1.54 2.59 41.78
CA LYS A 41 -2.35 3.77 41.55
C LYS A 41 -2.20 4.31 40.14
N GLN A 42 -3.35 4.68 39.61
CA GLN A 42 -3.61 5.66 38.57
C GLN A 42 -2.60 6.83 38.58
N THR A 43 -1.80 6.91 37.51
CA THR A 43 -1.32 8.20 36.99
C THR A 43 -2.07 8.43 35.69
N ASN A 44 -3.03 9.35 35.74
CA ASN A 44 -3.60 9.98 34.56
C ASN A 44 -2.47 10.54 33.70
N ILE A 45 -2.17 9.89 32.58
CA ILE A 45 -1.76 10.61 31.39
C ILE A 45 -2.91 10.39 30.42
N SER A 46 -3.82 11.35 30.42
CA SER A 46 -4.69 11.59 29.28
C SER A 46 -3.77 11.86 28.09
N GLU A 47 -3.43 10.83 27.32
CA GLU A 47 -3.04 11.01 25.92
C GLU A 47 -4.29 11.47 25.17
N ASN A 48 -4.66 12.73 25.41
CA ASN A 48 -5.27 13.51 24.37
C ASN A 48 -4.16 13.79 23.36
N LYS A 49 -3.76 12.76 22.62
CA LYS A 49 -3.08 12.93 21.35
C LYS A 49 -4.20 13.39 20.43
N GLN A 50 -4.43 14.69 20.44
CA GLN A 50 -5.07 15.36 19.34
C GLN A 50 -4.10 15.15 18.16
N ASN A 51 -4.22 13.98 17.54
CA ASN A 51 -3.55 13.64 16.31
C ASN A 51 -4.19 14.60 15.32
N THR A 52 -3.55 15.74 15.12
CA THR A 52 -3.86 16.58 13.97
C THR A 52 -3.53 15.69 12.78
N GLU A 53 -4.53 14.95 12.32
CA GLU A 53 -4.44 14.07 11.17
C GLU A 53 -4.09 15.01 10.01
N ILE A 54 -2.81 15.03 9.64
CA ILE A 54 -2.35 15.84 8.51
C ILE A 54 -2.99 15.19 7.30
N SER A 55 -4.09 15.79 6.86
CA SER A 55 -4.79 15.34 5.67
C SER A 55 -3.93 15.65 4.45
N PHE A 56 -3.57 14.59 3.72
CA PHE A 56 -2.87 14.71 2.45
C PHE A 56 -3.81 15.06 1.29
N VAL A 57 -5.11 15.29 1.55
CA VAL A 57 -6.07 15.75 0.53
C VAL A 57 -5.62 17.09 -0.07
N GLY A 58 -5.73 17.18 -1.39
CA GLY A 58 -5.38 18.35 -2.19
C GLY A 58 -4.56 18.00 -3.43
N THR A 59 -4.11 19.05 -4.11
CA THR A 59 -3.23 18.95 -5.28
C THR A 59 -1.78 19.18 -4.86
N TRP A 60 -0.90 18.34 -5.37
CA TRP A 60 0.52 18.33 -5.10
C TRP A 60 1.28 18.38 -6.41
N GLN A 61 2.26 19.25 -6.50
CA GLN A 61 3.04 19.46 -7.71
C GLN A 61 4.42 18.81 -7.58
N GLY A 62 4.88 18.16 -8.66
CA GLY A 62 6.22 17.60 -8.75
C GLY A 62 7.30 18.69 -8.67
N LEU A 63 8.35 18.43 -7.90
CA LEU A 63 9.47 19.36 -7.74
C LEU A 63 10.38 19.42 -8.97
N ASN A 64 10.45 18.36 -9.78
CA ASN A 64 11.29 18.31 -10.97
C ASN A 64 10.61 18.92 -12.21
N ASN A 65 9.80 19.97 -11.99
CA ASN A 65 9.17 20.67 -13.10
C ASN A 65 10.23 21.47 -13.88
N SER A 66 10.58 20.96 -15.06
CA SER A 66 11.43 21.66 -16.04
C SER A 66 10.55 22.13 -17.21
N GLY A 67 11.10 22.94 -18.13
CA GLY A 67 10.29 23.50 -19.23
C GLY A 67 9.53 22.46 -20.06
N ASN A 68 10.00 21.22 -20.10
CA ASN A 68 9.34 20.12 -20.81
C ASN A 68 8.75 19.06 -19.89
N LEU A 69 9.08 19.02 -18.59
CA LEU A 69 8.62 17.97 -17.68
C LEU A 69 7.75 18.58 -16.60
N SER A 70 6.56 18.03 -16.42
CA SER A 70 5.73 18.38 -15.27
C SER A 70 4.98 17.18 -14.73
N SER A 71 4.70 17.17 -13.43
CA SER A 71 3.82 16.17 -12.84
C SER A 71 2.95 16.75 -11.72
N ASP A 72 1.78 16.17 -11.56
CA ASP A 72 0.80 16.55 -10.56
C ASP A 72 0.19 15.30 -9.93
N LEU A 73 0.01 15.32 -8.62
CA LEU A 73 -0.65 14.30 -7.82
C LEU A 73 -1.83 14.94 -7.11
N THR A 74 -3.04 14.45 -7.40
CA THR A 74 -4.26 14.86 -6.70
C THR A 74 -4.70 13.75 -5.77
N ILE A 75 -4.92 14.09 -4.51
CA ILE A 75 -5.50 13.20 -3.50
C ILE A 75 -6.89 13.72 -3.18
N THR A 76 -7.91 12.94 -3.53
CA THR A 76 -9.32 13.32 -3.34
C THR A 76 -9.89 12.79 -2.03
N GLN A 77 -9.38 11.67 -1.55
CA GLN A 77 -9.75 11.07 -0.26
C GLN A 77 -8.50 10.52 0.43
N ASN A 78 -8.42 10.77 1.73
CA ASN A 78 -7.40 10.21 2.62
C ASN A 78 -8.09 9.86 3.93
N ASP A 79 -8.10 8.58 4.27
CA ASP A 79 -8.53 8.07 5.57
C ASP A 79 -7.44 7.17 6.18
N ASN A 80 -7.71 6.57 7.34
CA ASN A 80 -6.71 5.76 8.06
C ASN A 80 -6.17 4.55 7.26
N ASN A 81 -6.92 4.04 6.28
CA ASN A 81 -6.60 2.79 5.59
C ASN A 81 -6.34 2.99 4.10
N THR A 82 -6.85 4.08 3.51
CA THR A 82 -6.84 4.26 2.07
C THR A 82 -6.53 5.70 1.65
N LEU A 83 -5.93 5.81 0.47
CA LEU A 83 -5.64 7.06 -0.21
C LEU A 83 -6.11 6.93 -1.66
N GLN A 84 -7.13 7.71 -2.02
CA GLN A 84 -7.59 7.81 -3.41
C GLN A 84 -6.80 8.88 -4.13
N PHE A 85 -6.19 8.52 -5.26
CA PHE A 85 -5.29 9.39 -6.01
C PHE A 85 -5.56 9.42 -7.51
N GLU A 86 -5.08 10.50 -8.12
CA GLU A 86 -4.83 10.64 -9.55
C GLU A 86 -3.44 11.24 -9.73
N LEU A 87 -2.61 10.58 -10.53
CA LEU A 87 -1.23 10.92 -10.81
C LEU A 87 -1.07 11.19 -12.30
N ASN A 88 -0.62 12.39 -12.63
CA ASN A 88 -0.40 12.85 -13.99
C ASN A 88 1.06 13.24 -14.18
N ALA A 89 1.65 12.85 -15.31
CA ALA A 89 3.01 13.24 -15.68
C ALA A 89 3.09 13.56 -17.18
N TYR A 90 3.92 14.54 -17.52
CA TYR A 90 4.01 15.11 -18.87
C TYR A 90 5.48 15.28 -19.29
N TYR A 91 5.73 15.04 -20.58
CA TYR A 91 6.98 15.40 -21.25
C TYR A 91 6.68 16.00 -22.63
N GLY A 92 6.67 17.33 -22.75
CA GLY A 92 6.18 18.00 -23.96
C GLY A 92 4.74 17.60 -24.28
N ASP A 93 4.50 17.00 -25.44
CA ASP A 93 3.18 16.50 -25.87
C ASP A 93 2.89 15.05 -25.43
N HIS A 94 3.81 14.40 -24.72
CA HIS A 94 3.62 13.06 -24.17
C HIS A 94 3.03 13.13 -22.77
N PHE A 95 2.13 12.20 -22.45
CA PHE A 95 1.46 12.14 -21.17
C PHE A 95 1.47 10.72 -20.58
N GLY A 96 1.30 10.63 -19.26
CA GLY A 96 1.01 9.41 -18.52
C GLY A 96 0.01 9.74 -17.41
N ASN A 97 -0.97 8.87 -17.21
CA ASN A 97 -1.97 9.00 -16.15
C ASN A 97 -2.10 7.67 -15.39
N LEU A 98 -2.19 7.77 -14.07
CA LEU A 98 -2.48 6.65 -13.19
C LEU A 98 -3.42 7.10 -12.09
N SER A 99 -4.52 6.39 -11.89
CA SER A 99 -5.44 6.64 -10.78
C SER A 99 -5.77 5.36 -10.05
N GLY A 100 -6.15 5.47 -8.78
CA GLY A 100 -6.49 4.31 -7.98
C GLY A 100 -6.71 4.61 -6.51
N ILE A 101 -6.84 3.53 -5.75
CA ILE A 101 -6.95 3.55 -4.30
C ILE A 101 -5.75 2.79 -3.74
N ALA A 102 -4.86 3.49 -3.08
CA ALA A 102 -3.70 2.93 -2.41
C ALA A 102 -4.06 2.53 -0.97
N LEU A 103 -3.51 1.41 -0.49
CA LEU A 103 -3.68 0.94 0.89
C LEU A 103 -2.59 1.54 1.78
N ILE A 104 -2.97 2.14 2.90
CA ILE A 104 -2.05 2.78 3.84
C ILE A 104 -1.58 1.77 4.88
N ASN A 105 -0.26 1.72 5.07
CA ASN A 105 0.39 1.04 6.19
C ASN A 105 1.48 1.95 6.76
N GLY A 106 1.20 2.56 7.92
CA GLY A 106 2.07 3.58 8.50
C GLY A 106 2.19 4.80 7.59
N ASN A 107 3.41 5.18 7.23
CA ASN A 107 3.71 6.34 6.38
C ASN A 107 3.75 6.01 4.88
N THR A 108 3.23 4.87 4.45
CA THR A 108 3.29 4.47 3.04
C THR A 108 1.92 4.03 2.55
N ALA A 109 1.44 4.67 1.50
CA ALA A 109 0.28 4.21 0.74
C ALA A 109 0.76 3.41 -0.48
N THR A 110 0.30 2.18 -0.64
CA THR A 110 0.73 1.28 -1.72
C THR A 110 -0.42 0.96 -2.66
N TYR A 111 -0.20 1.18 -3.95
CA TYR A 111 -1.08 0.74 -5.02
C TYR A 111 -0.35 -0.30 -5.88
N THR A 112 -1.05 -1.37 -6.28
CA THR A 112 -0.51 -2.41 -7.15
C THR A 112 -1.42 -2.56 -8.36
N THR A 113 -0.86 -2.40 -9.55
CA THR A 113 -1.59 -2.56 -10.81
C THR A 113 -1.94 -4.03 -11.05
N ASN A 114 -2.84 -4.28 -12.00
CA ASN A 114 -3.28 -5.63 -12.35
C ASN A 114 -2.15 -6.53 -12.89
N ASP A 115 -1.09 -5.94 -13.43
CA ASP A 115 0.10 -6.62 -13.95
C ASP A 115 1.30 -6.59 -12.98
N GLY A 116 1.09 -6.12 -11.75
CA GLY A 116 2.04 -6.27 -10.65
C GLY A 116 3.06 -5.14 -10.48
N VAL A 117 2.89 -4.01 -11.17
CA VAL A 117 3.67 -2.80 -10.91
C VAL A 117 3.21 -2.16 -9.60
N ILE A 118 4.16 -1.81 -8.73
CA ILE A 118 3.88 -1.31 -7.39
C ILE A 118 4.25 0.15 -7.33
N PHE A 119 3.31 1.00 -6.91
CA PHE A 119 3.50 2.41 -6.60
C PHE A 119 3.39 2.63 -5.08
N LYS A 120 4.40 3.25 -4.49
CA LYS A 120 4.46 3.58 -3.07
C LYS A 120 4.53 5.08 -2.88
N PHE A 121 3.50 5.65 -2.30
CA PHE A 121 3.44 7.04 -1.88
C PHE A 121 3.93 7.13 -0.43
N ILE A 122 5.15 7.61 -0.24
CA ILE A 122 5.77 7.80 1.07
C ILE A 122 5.35 9.17 1.61
N LEU A 123 4.51 9.15 2.64
CA LEU A 123 3.87 10.33 3.25
C LEU A 123 4.80 10.93 4.31
N ASP A 124 5.55 11.98 3.94
CA ASP A 124 6.44 12.72 4.85
C ASP A 124 5.67 13.88 5.50
N THR A 125 5.17 13.64 6.70
CA THR A 125 4.41 14.62 7.50
C THR A 125 5.28 15.75 8.05
N ILE A 126 6.60 15.54 8.17
CA ILE A 126 7.53 16.54 8.71
C ILE A 126 7.85 17.57 7.64
N LYS A 127 8.11 17.11 6.41
CA LYS A 127 8.41 17.99 5.28
C LYS A 127 7.18 18.45 4.52
N ASN A 128 6.01 17.85 4.81
CA ASN A 128 4.78 18.04 4.04
C ASN A 128 5.04 17.74 2.55
N GLN A 129 5.53 16.53 2.28
CA GLN A 129 5.88 16.04 0.93
C GLN A 129 5.37 14.61 0.75
N ILE A 130 5.20 14.23 -0.51
CA ILE A 130 4.94 12.85 -0.91
C ILE A 130 6.06 12.43 -1.84
N ASN A 131 6.83 11.43 -1.44
CA ASN A 131 7.85 10.84 -2.30
C ASN A 131 7.27 9.59 -2.98
N LEU A 132 7.44 9.48 -4.30
CA LEU A 132 6.96 8.35 -5.07
C LEU A 132 8.10 7.36 -5.35
N ASP A 133 7.91 6.11 -4.95
CA ASP A 133 8.78 4.99 -5.33
C ASP A 133 7.96 3.97 -6.12
N THR A 134 8.45 3.54 -7.27
CA THR A 134 7.78 2.55 -8.10
C THR A 134 8.75 1.52 -8.69
N THR A 135 8.25 0.31 -8.92
CA THR A 135 9.00 -0.74 -9.62
C THR A 135 9.17 -0.45 -11.12
N ASP A 136 8.32 0.40 -11.69
CA ASP A 136 8.42 0.86 -13.08
C ASP A 136 7.98 2.32 -13.19
N TYR A 137 8.96 3.19 -13.42
CA TYR A 137 8.77 4.64 -13.56
C TYR A 137 8.10 5.05 -14.88
N THR A 138 8.02 4.14 -15.85
CA THR A 138 7.51 4.40 -17.21
C THR A 138 6.22 3.63 -17.51
N TYR A 139 5.57 3.10 -16.47
CA TYR A 139 4.39 2.27 -16.60
C TYR A 139 3.26 2.98 -17.37
N GLN A 140 2.93 2.46 -18.55
CA GLN A 140 1.88 2.97 -19.44
C GLN A 140 2.01 4.48 -19.74
N THR A 141 3.24 5.00 -19.77
CA THR A 141 3.49 6.41 -20.10
C THR A 141 3.90 6.61 -21.55
N GLY A 142 3.69 7.83 -22.06
CA GLY A 142 4.27 8.27 -23.32
C GLY A 142 5.80 8.39 -23.26
N ALA A 143 6.42 8.60 -24.42
CA ALA A 143 7.88 8.67 -24.51
C ALA A 143 8.47 9.76 -23.59
N ASN A 144 9.51 9.40 -22.83
CA ASN A 144 10.22 10.26 -21.87
C ASN A 144 9.38 10.75 -20.67
N VAL A 145 8.14 10.29 -20.52
CA VAL A 145 7.32 10.57 -19.33
C VAL A 145 7.67 9.58 -18.23
N ARG A 146 7.87 10.08 -17.00
CA ARG A 146 8.26 9.26 -15.84
C ARG A 146 7.52 9.68 -14.58
N TYR A 147 7.37 8.74 -13.65
CA TYR A 147 6.77 8.94 -12.33
C TYR A 147 7.82 8.98 -11.21
N ASP A 148 8.85 9.82 -11.33
CA ASP A 148 10.01 9.86 -10.43
C ASP A 148 10.12 11.14 -9.58
N ASP A 149 8.99 11.82 -9.37
CA ASP A 149 8.94 13.11 -8.70
C ASP A 149 8.76 13.04 -7.17
N ILE A 150 9.19 14.12 -6.51
CA ILE A 150 8.80 14.44 -5.13
C ILE A 150 7.71 15.50 -5.20
N TYR A 151 6.57 15.23 -4.59
CA TYR A 151 5.40 16.09 -4.65
C TYR A 151 5.30 17.01 -3.44
N VAL A 152 5.09 18.30 -3.68
CA VAL A 152 4.88 19.33 -2.65
C VAL A 152 3.48 19.92 -2.77
N LYS A 153 2.87 20.26 -1.62
CA LYS A 153 1.50 20.77 -1.60
C LYS A 153 1.43 22.13 -2.28
N VAL A 154 0.49 22.31 -3.21
CA VAL A 154 0.17 23.62 -3.77
C VAL A 154 -0.58 24.42 -2.72
N LEU A 155 -0.06 25.59 -2.34
CA LEU A 155 -0.76 26.51 -1.44
C LEU A 155 -1.78 27.29 -2.27
N GLU A 156 -3.07 27.13 -1.94
CA GLU A 156 -4.16 27.97 -2.45
C GLU A 156 -4.16 29.36 -1.80
#